data_AF-A0A2M8GJ42-F1
#
_entry.id   AF-A0A2M8GJ42-F1
#
_cell.length_a   1.000
_cell.length_b   1.000
_cell.length_c   1.000
_cell.angle_alpha   90.00
_cell.angle_beta   90.00
_cell.angle_gamma   90.00
#
_symmetry.space_group_name_H-M   'P 1'
#
loop_
_entity.id
_entity.type
_entity.pdbx_description
1 polymer ?
#
loop_
_entity_poly.entity_id
_entity_poly.type
_entity_poly.pdbx_seq_one_letter_code
_entity_poly.pdbx_strand_id
1 'polypeptide(L)'
;MLPLSKYNFVLNLNNNHILNYGKNGLIQTQNLLNDIPHFYNNFLTKTVGDISFGFLGFDFITYPGLDKNEILTKIKKYDSSVDYLIISIHWGNEYLPKAETWRINLAHDMVNAGADIIHGHHPHVWQNYEIYKDKPIFYSFGNFIFDQSWSW
;
A
#
# COMPACT_ATOMS: atom_id res chain seq x y z
N MET A 1 -20.77 -14.54 5.83
CA MET A 1 -19.59 -13.68 5.66
C MET A 1 -19.85 -12.41 6.46
N LEU A 2 -19.01 -12.07 7.44
CA LEU A 2 -19.17 -10.81 8.19
C LEU A 2 -18.87 -9.64 7.23
N PRO A 3 -19.71 -8.60 7.14
CA PRO A 3 -19.47 -7.51 6.20
C PRO A 3 -18.24 -6.71 6.64
N LEU A 4 -17.22 -6.63 5.77
CA LEU A 4 -15.98 -5.87 5.99
C LEU A 4 -16.25 -4.40 6.32
N SER A 5 -17.37 -3.84 5.86
CA SER A 5 -17.83 -2.48 6.18
C SER A 5 -18.09 -2.24 7.66
N LYS A 6 -18.29 -3.29 8.47
CA LYS A 6 -18.42 -3.18 9.93
C LYS A 6 -17.07 -3.00 10.64
N TYR A 7 -15.97 -3.19 9.92
CA TYR A 7 -14.62 -3.08 10.44
C TYR A 7 -13.93 -1.89 9.78
N ASN A 8 -13.00 -1.24 10.48
CA ASN A 8 -12.32 -0.04 10.00
C ASN A 8 -11.30 -0.31 8.85
N PHE A 9 -11.58 -1.26 7.97
CA PHE A 9 -10.75 -1.53 6.80
C PHE A 9 -10.71 -0.36 5.83
N VAL A 10 -9.57 -0.27 5.14
CA VAL A 10 -9.32 0.55 3.96
C VAL A 10 -8.64 -0.37 2.95
N LEU A 11 -9.09 -0.35 1.69
CA LEU A 11 -8.59 -1.25 0.66
C LEU A 11 -7.71 -0.50 -0.35
N ASN A 12 -6.45 -0.91 -0.46
CA ASN A 12 -5.57 -0.50 -1.55
C ASN A 12 -5.86 -1.36 -2.80
N LEU A 13 -6.21 -0.73 -3.90
CA LEU A 13 -6.44 -1.41 -5.18
C LEU A 13 -5.23 -1.35 -6.12
N ASN A 14 -4.15 -0.67 -5.75
CA ASN A 14 -2.92 -0.63 -6.54
C ASN A 14 -2.23 -2.01 -6.53
N ASN A 15 -2.31 -2.75 -7.63
CA ASN A 15 -1.62 -4.01 -7.85
C ASN A 15 -1.63 -4.42 -9.33
N ASN A 16 -0.76 -5.37 -9.70
CA ASN A 16 -0.62 -5.89 -11.07
C ASN A 16 -1.83 -6.63 -11.62
N HIS A 17 -2.81 -6.96 -10.79
CA HIS A 17 -4.03 -7.65 -11.19
C HIS A 17 -5.24 -6.73 -11.33
N ILE A 18 -5.16 -5.46 -10.91
CA ILE A 18 -6.32 -4.55 -10.87
C ILE A 18 -6.96 -4.30 -12.25
N LEU A 19 -6.19 -4.46 -13.33
CA LEU A 19 -6.65 -4.30 -14.71
C LEU A 19 -6.74 -5.62 -15.50
N ASN A 20 -6.70 -6.79 -14.86
CA ASN A 20 -6.82 -8.08 -15.57
C ASN A 20 -8.14 -8.20 -16.36
N TYR A 21 -9.21 -7.59 -15.88
CA TYR A 21 -10.50 -7.49 -16.59
C TYR A 21 -10.72 -6.11 -17.22
N GLY A 22 -9.64 -5.39 -17.50
CA GLY A 22 -9.65 -4.05 -18.06
C GLY A 22 -10.28 -3.00 -17.14
N LYS A 23 -10.49 -1.80 -17.68
CA LYS A 23 -11.06 -0.66 -16.94
C LYS A 23 -12.46 -0.93 -16.40
N ASN A 24 -13.27 -1.69 -17.13
CA ASN A 24 -14.62 -2.07 -16.69
C ASN A 24 -14.56 -2.95 -15.43
N GLY A 25 -13.59 -3.86 -15.33
CA GLY A 25 -13.37 -4.66 -14.13
C GLY A 25 -12.97 -3.82 -12.91
N LEU A 26 -12.08 -2.84 -13.09
CA LEU A 26 -11.75 -1.87 -12.03
C LEU A 26 -13.00 -1.10 -11.57
N ILE A 27 -13.76 -0.52 -12.50
CA ILE A 27 -14.99 0.22 -12.18
C ILE A 27 -16.00 -0.66 -11.44
N GLN A 28 -16.20 -1.90 -11.92
CA GLN A 28 -17.08 -2.86 -11.26
C GLN A 28 -16.60 -3.17 -9.84
N THR A 29 -15.29 -3.36 -9.64
CA THR A 29 -14.70 -3.58 -8.32
C THR A 29 -14.95 -2.39 -7.39
N GLN A 30 -14.71 -1.17 -7.85
CA GLN A 30 -14.96 0.05 -7.06
C GLN A 30 -16.45 0.19 -6.70
N ASN A 31 -17.35 -0.11 -7.64
CA ASN A 31 -18.80 -0.09 -7.39
C ASN A 31 -19.23 -1.13 -6.34
N LEU A 32 -18.64 -2.33 -6.36
CA LEU A 32 -18.91 -3.37 -5.35
C LEU A 32 -18.33 -3.03 -3.97
N LEU A 33 -17.31 -2.17 -3.93
CA LEU A 33 -16.67 -1.69 -2.71
C LEU A 33 -17.21 -0.33 -2.26
N ASN A 34 -18.34 0.15 -2.81
CA ASN A 34 -18.90 1.47 -2.52
C ASN A 34 -19.01 1.80 -1.01
N ASP A 35 -19.32 0.81 -0.18
CA ASP A 35 -19.48 0.95 1.28
C ASP A 35 -18.18 0.71 2.07
N ILE A 36 -17.06 0.46 1.40
CA ILE A 36 -15.76 0.19 2.00
C ILE A 36 -14.76 1.23 1.46
N PRO A 37 -14.13 2.05 2.32
CA PRO A 37 -13.12 3.00 1.88
C PRO A 37 -12.02 2.30 1.07
N HIS A 38 -11.78 2.78 -0.14
CA HIS A 38 -10.80 2.19 -1.04
C HIS A 38 -10.14 3.26 -1.91
N PHE A 39 -8.94 2.97 -2.40
CA PHE A 39 -8.19 3.90 -3.23
C PHE A 39 -7.43 3.19 -4.35
N TYR A 40 -7.31 3.89 -5.47
CA TYR A 40 -6.55 3.51 -6.65
C TYR A 40 -5.94 4.77 -7.28
N ASN A 41 -4.64 4.99 -7.10
CA ASN A 41 -3.93 6.18 -7.61
C ASN A 41 -4.45 7.55 -7.11
N ASN A 42 -5.32 7.57 -6.11
CA ASN A 42 -5.83 8.78 -5.46
C ASN A 42 -5.44 8.81 -3.96
N PHE A 43 -5.40 10.02 -3.40
CA PHE A 43 -5.28 10.20 -1.96
C PHE A 43 -6.62 9.92 -1.30
N LEU A 44 -6.62 9.11 -0.25
CA LEU A 44 -7.79 8.83 0.58
C LEU A 44 -7.47 9.23 2.01
N THR A 45 -8.46 9.78 2.70
CA THR A 45 -8.38 10.04 4.13
C THR A 45 -9.44 9.23 4.88
N LYS A 46 -9.14 8.87 6.12
CA LYS A 46 -10.08 8.25 7.03
C LYS A 46 -9.79 8.73 8.44
N THR A 47 -10.83 9.13 9.16
CA THR A 47 -10.71 9.54 10.57
C THR A 47 -11.30 8.46 11.46
N VAL A 48 -10.60 8.12 12.55
CA VAL A 48 -11.07 7.22 13.59
C VAL A 48 -10.92 7.93 14.93
N GLY A 49 -12.04 8.28 15.56
CA GLY A 49 -12.03 9.20 16.70
C GLY A 49 -11.54 10.58 16.24
N ASP A 50 -10.51 11.10 16.92
CA ASP A 50 -9.88 12.39 16.60
C ASP A 50 -8.60 12.24 15.75
N ILE A 51 -8.24 11.02 15.35
CA ILE A 51 -7.02 10.74 14.58
C ILE A 51 -7.36 10.57 13.11
N SER A 52 -6.70 11.35 12.26
CA SER A 52 -6.80 11.31 10.81
C SER A 52 -5.67 10.50 10.17
N PHE A 53 -6.04 9.62 9.26
CA PHE A 53 -5.13 8.78 8.48
C PHE A 53 -5.23 9.14 7.01
N GLY A 54 -4.08 9.32 6.36
CA GLY A 54 -3.95 9.50 4.92
C GLY A 54 -3.39 8.24 4.27
N PHE A 55 -3.82 7.94 3.05
CA PHE A 55 -3.40 6.75 2.32
C PHE A 55 -2.97 7.12 0.90
N LEU A 56 -1.80 6.65 0.52
CA LEU A 56 -1.29 6.69 -0.86
C LEU A 56 -0.90 5.29 -1.33
N GLY A 57 -1.23 4.99 -2.59
CA GLY A 57 -0.97 3.71 -3.24
C GLY A 57 0.01 3.83 -4.40
N PHE A 58 0.96 2.90 -4.50
CA PHE A 58 1.91 2.81 -5.62
C PHE A 58 2.07 1.37 -6.10
N ASP A 59 2.39 1.18 -7.38
CA ASP A 59 2.55 -0.14 -7.99
C ASP A 59 3.77 -0.19 -8.93
N PHE A 60 4.86 -0.75 -8.42
CA PHE A 60 6.11 -0.94 -9.14
C PHE A 60 6.14 -2.22 -9.98
N ILE A 61 5.16 -3.11 -9.84
CA ILE A 61 5.10 -4.34 -10.62
C ILE A 61 4.49 -4.04 -11.99
N THR A 62 3.38 -3.30 -12.02
CA THR A 62 2.80 -2.82 -13.28
C THR A 62 3.65 -1.73 -13.92
N TYR A 63 4.21 -0.85 -13.09
CA TYR A 63 4.93 0.35 -13.54
C TYR A 63 6.34 0.37 -12.95
N PRO A 64 7.26 -0.48 -13.41
CA PRO A 64 8.62 -0.58 -12.86
C PRO A 64 9.44 0.72 -13.01
N GLY A 65 9.04 1.61 -13.92
CA GLY A 65 9.64 2.92 -14.15
C GLY A 65 8.95 4.08 -13.43
N LEU A 66 8.13 3.85 -12.40
CA LEU A 66 7.54 4.94 -11.61
C LEU A 66 8.63 5.91 -11.14
N ASP A 67 8.42 7.19 -11.44
CA ASP A 67 9.38 8.22 -11.04
C ASP A 67 9.35 8.41 -9.52
N LYS A 68 10.49 8.14 -8.90
CA LYS A 68 10.73 8.39 -7.49
C LYS A 68 10.36 9.83 -7.10
N ASN A 69 10.69 10.84 -7.90
CA ASN A 69 10.42 12.23 -7.58
C ASN A 69 8.92 12.54 -7.53
N GLU A 70 8.12 11.93 -8.41
CA GLU A 70 6.66 12.05 -8.36
C GLU A 70 6.09 11.45 -7.08
N ILE A 71 6.59 10.29 -6.67
CA ILE A 71 6.22 9.63 -5.41
C ILE A 71 6.52 10.55 -4.23
N LEU A 72 7.77 11.00 -4.10
CA LEU A 72 8.21 11.84 -2.99
C LEU A 72 7.46 13.18 -2.96
N THR A 73 7.15 13.75 -4.12
CA THR A 73 6.35 14.99 -4.22
C THR A 73 4.93 14.77 -3.72
N LYS A 74 4.29 13.64 -4.06
CA LYS A 74 2.96 13.31 -3.53
C LYS A 74 2.98 13.12 -2.03
N ILE A 75 3.98 12.44 -1.48
CA ILE A 75 4.09 12.23 -0.03
C ILE A 75 4.22 13.59 0.68
N LYS A 76 5.17 14.43 0.27
CA LYS A 76 5.36 15.78 0.84
C LYS A 76 4.11 16.64 0.76
N LYS A 77 3.34 16.50 -0.32
CA LYS A 77 2.08 17.25 -0.51
C LYS A 77 1.03 16.90 0.55
N TYR A 78 0.98 15.65 1.01
CA TYR A 78 -0.10 15.16 1.88
C TYR A 78 0.33 14.92 3.33
N ASP A 79 1.63 14.88 3.63
CA ASP A 79 2.18 14.67 4.98
C ASP A 79 1.50 15.58 6.02
N SER A 80 1.48 16.89 5.80
CA SER A 80 0.88 17.84 6.75
C SER A 80 -0.66 17.89 6.73
N SER A 81 -1.34 17.03 5.99
CA SER A 81 -2.82 17.03 5.87
C SER A 81 -3.52 16.02 6.77
N VAL A 82 -2.76 15.16 7.44
CA VAL A 82 -3.25 14.07 8.30
C VAL A 82 -2.30 13.87 9.48
N ASP A 83 -2.76 13.15 10.53
CA ASP A 83 -1.91 12.81 11.68
C ASP A 83 -0.95 11.65 11.36
N TYR A 84 -1.38 10.73 10.50
CA TYR A 84 -0.56 9.61 10.02
C TYR A 84 -0.73 9.39 8.52
N LEU A 85 0.35 9.51 7.76
CA LEU A 85 0.39 9.19 6.34
C LEU A 85 0.93 7.78 6.10
N ILE A 86 0.06 6.89 5.61
CA ILE A 86 0.34 5.49 5.32
C ILE A 86 0.59 5.32 3.82
N ILE A 87 1.75 4.78 3.47
CA ILE A 87 2.12 4.45 2.10
C ILE A 87 1.94 2.94 1.89
N SER A 88 1.01 2.58 1.03
CA SER A 88 0.80 1.18 0.62
C SER A 88 1.41 0.95 -0.76
N ILE A 89 2.39 0.06 -0.85
CA ILE A 89 3.20 -0.11 -2.06
C ILE A 89 3.24 -1.55 -2.52
N HIS A 90 2.88 -1.76 -3.79
CA HIS A 90 2.90 -3.05 -4.46
C HIS A 90 4.24 -3.22 -5.19
N TRP A 91 5.12 -4.06 -4.64
CA TRP A 91 6.53 -4.18 -5.06
C TRP A 91 7.18 -5.48 -4.56
N GLY A 92 8.45 -5.71 -4.88
CA GLY A 92 9.19 -6.89 -4.42
C GLY A 92 9.16 -7.97 -5.49
N ASN A 93 9.89 -9.06 -5.26
CA ASN A 93 9.79 -10.24 -6.08
C ASN A 93 9.01 -11.29 -5.30
N GLU A 94 8.17 -12.06 -6.00
CA GLU A 94 7.40 -13.13 -5.40
C GLU A 94 8.29 -14.12 -4.66
N TYR A 95 7.84 -14.53 -3.47
CA TYR A 95 8.41 -15.57 -2.62
C TYR A 95 9.83 -15.33 -2.11
N LEU A 96 10.40 -14.14 -2.30
CA LEU A 96 11.67 -13.79 -1.67
C LEU A 96 11.43 -13.25 -0.26
N PRO A 97 12.09 -13.78 0.79
CA PRO A 97 11.85 -13.38 2.19
C PRO A 97 12.56 -12.08 2.58
N LYS A 98 13.30 -11.45 1.66
CA LYS A 98 14.05 -10.21 1.92
C LYS A 98 13.84 -9.22 0.80
N ALA A 99 13.63 -7.97 1.18
CA ALA A 99 13.60 -6.85 0.27
C ALA A 99 15.00 -6.52 -0.25
N GLU A 100 15.06 -6.11 -1.51
CA GLU A 100 16.29 -5.64 -2.13
C GLU A 100 16.68 -4.24 -1.65
N THR A 101 17.98 -3.97 -1.64
CA THR A 101 18.57 -2.71 -1.13
C THR A 101 17.92 -1.46 -1.73
N TRP A 102 17.54 -1.47 -3.01
CA TRP A 102 16.92 -0.30 -3.63
C TRP A 102 15.51 -0.01 -3.08
N ARG A 103 14.75 -1.05 -2.69
CA ARG A 103 13.45 -0.88 -2.04
C ARG A 103 13.61 -0.35 -0.63
N ILE A 104 14.66 -0.80 0.06
CA ILE A 104 15.04 -0.26 1.38
C ILE A 104 15.35 1.23 1.27
N ASN A 105 16.23 1.61 0.35
CA ASN A 105 16.58 3.01 0.13
C ASN A 105 15.35 3.86 -0.25
N LEU A 106 14.49 3.35 -1.14
CA LEU A 106 13.25 4.04 -1.53
C LEU A 106 12.30 4.21 -0.34
N ALA A 107 12.19 3.20 0.54
CA ALA A 107 11.37 3.29 1.74
C ALA A 107 11.91 4.36 2.70
N HIS A 108 13.22 4.42 2.90
CA HIS A 108 13.84 5.49 3.71
C HIS A 108 13.59 6.87 3.10
N ASP A 109 13.65 7.01 1.78
CA ASP A 109 13.34 8.26 1.09
C ASP A 109 11.88 8.68 1.26
N MET A 110 10.95 7.72 1.23
CA MET A 110 9.52 7.97 1.50
C MET A 110 9.31 8.44 2.95
N VAL A 111 9.95 7.81 3.94
CA VAL A 111 9.91 8.28 5.34
C VAL A 111 10.51 9.68 5.47
N ASN A 112 11.67 9.93 4.84
CA ASN A 112 12.28 11.25 4.81
C ASN A 112 11.39 12.32 4.15
N ALA A 113 10.45 11.92 3.29
CA ALA A 113 9.50 12.79 2.63
C ALA A 113 8.19 13.01 3.41
N GLY A 114 7.99 12.33 4.54
CA GLY A 114 6.80 12.49 5.40
C GLY A 114 5.92 11.24 5.53
N ALA A 115 6.37 10.07 5.08
CA ALA A 115 5.62 8.83 5.35
C ALA A 115 5.78 8.41 6.83
N ASP A 116 4.67 8.10 7.49
CA ASP A 116 4.68 7.61 8.87
C ASP A 116 4.75 6.08 8.95
N ILE A 117 4.15 5.39 7.97
CA ILE A 117 4.13 3.94 7.88
C ILE A 117 4.29 3.54 6.43
N ILE A 118 5.14 2.54 6.18
CA ILE A 118 5.25 1.89 4.87
C ILE A 118 4.73 0.46 4.98
N HIS A 119 3.72 0.18 4.18
CA HIS A 119 3.06 -1.12 4.05
C HIS A 119 3.31 -1.68 2.66
N GLY A 120 4.29 -2.57 2.55
CA GLY A 120 4.59 -3.31 1.32
C GLY A 120 3.72 -4.55 1.15
N HIS A 121 3.44 -4.90 -0.09
CA HIS A 121 2.77 -6.15 -0.50
C HIS A 121 3.16 -6.52 -1.93
N HIS A 122 2.73 -7.70 -2.40
CA HIS A 122 3.05 -8.40 -3.67
C HIS A 122 3.90 -9.68 -3.49
N PRO A 123 4.94 -9.75 -2.64
CA PRO A 123 5.79 -10.94 -2.57
C PRO A 123 5.09 -12.23 -2.13
N HIS A 124 3.83 -12.15 -1.67
CA HIS A 124 3.02 -13.25 -1.13
C HIS A 124 3.59 -13.95 0.11
N VAL A 125 4.80 -13.59 0.52
CA VAL A 125 5.47 -14.03 1.75
C VAL A 125 5.82 -12.84 2.63
N TRP A 126 6.00 -13.11 3.93
CA TRP A 126 6.56 -12.14 4.86
C TRP A 126 7.99 -11.77 4.44
N GLN A 127 8.27 -10.47 4.38
CA GLN A 127 9.63 -9.96 4.22
C GLN A 127 10.11 -9.29 5.50
N ASN A 128 11.40 -8.94 5.56
CA ASN A 128 11.95 -8.17 6.67
C ASN A 128 11.13 -6.90 6.96
N TYR A 129 11.28 -6.40 8.18
CA TYR A 129 10.75 -5.11 8.61
C TYR A 129 11.84 -4.36 9.37
N GLU A 130 11.70 -3.04 9.48
CA GLU A 130 12.57 -2.20 10.28
C GLU A 130 11.82 -1.00 10.86
N ILE A 131 12.46 -0.32 11.81
CA ILE A 131 12.02 0.99 12.29
C ILE A 131 13.11 1.97 11.87
N TYR A 132 12.75 2.94 11.04
CA TYR A 132 13.66 3.98 10.56
C TYR A 132 13.09 5.34 10.97
N LYS A 133 13.83 6.10 11.80
CA LYS A 133 13.38 7.37 12.39
C LYS A 133 12.03 7.26 13.11
N ASP A 134 11.89 6.22 13.94
CA ASP A 134 10.66 5.90 14.68
C ASP A 134 9.43 5.59 13.79
N LYS A 135 9.63 5.38 12.49
CA LYS A 135 8.58 5.01 11.53
C LYS A 135 8.75 3.55 11.11
N PRO A 136 7.72 2.70 11.28
CA PRO A 136 7.80 1.30 10.88
C PRO A 136 7.72 1.15 9.36
N ILE A 137 8.58 0.29 8.83
CA ILE A 137 8.64 -0.10 7.42
C ILE A 137 8.49 -1.60 7.34
N PHE A 138 7.41 -2.05 6.70
CA PHE A 138 7.17 -3.46 6.41
C PHE A 138 7.29 -3.67 4.91
N TYR A 139 8.26 -4.46 4.47
CA TYR A 139 8.49 -4.64 3.03
C TYR A 139 7.48 -5.59 2.37
N SER A 140 6.93 -6.54 3.14
CA SER A 140 5.78 -7.37 2.75
C SER A 140 5.19 -8.05 3.97
N PHE A 141 3.87 -7.96 4.14
CA PHE A 141 3.11 -8.75 5.13
C PHE A 141 2.77 -10.17 4.64
N GLY A 142 3.05 -10.49 3.38
CA GLY A 142 2.57 -11.71 2.74
C GLY A 142 1.05 -11.72 2.57
N ASN A 143 0.47 -12.91 2.43
CA ASN A 143 -0.98 -13.06 2.30
C ASN A 143 -1.65 -13.14 3.69
N PHE A 144 -2.77 -12.42 3.86
CA PHE A 144 -3.53 -12.43 5.11
C PHE A 144 -4.59 -13.56 5.16
N ILE A 145 -5.56 -13.55 4.22
CA ILE A 145 -6.69 -14.51 4.19
C ILE A 145 -6.54 -15.55 3.07
N PHE A 146 -5.66 -15.30 2.09
CA PHE A 146 -5.50 -16.19 0.93
C PHE A 146 -4.24 -17.05 1.08
N ASP A 147 -4.44 -18.33 1.35
CA ASP A 147 -3.37 -19.30 1.17
C ASP A 147 -3.26 -19.65 -0.32
N GLN A 148 -2.07 -19.55 -0.90
CA GLN A 148 -1.83 -20.13 -2.21
C GLN A 148 -1.51 -21.61 -1.98
N SER A 149 -1.90 -22.50 -2.90
CA SER A 149 -1.84 -23.96 -2.67
C SER A 149 -0.45 -24.56 -2.45
N TRP A 150 0.59 -23.73 -2.31
CA TRP A 150 2.00 -24.08 -2.18
C TRP A 150 2.73 -23.38 -1.02
N SER A 151 2.06 -22.63 -0.12
CA SER A 151 2.68 -21.99 1.05
C SER A 151 2.78 -22.89 2.30
N TRP A 152 3.38 -24.08 2.16
CA TRP A 152 3.73 -24.98 3.29
C TRP A 152 5.24 -25.08 3.49
#